data_AF-A0AA51BGB4-F1
#
_entry.id   AF-A0AA51BGB4-F1
#
_cell.length_a   1.000
_cell.length_b   1.000
_cell.length_c   1.000
_cell.angle_alpha   90.00
_cell.angle_beta   90.00
_cell.angle_gamma   90.00
#
_symmetry.space_group_name_H-M   'P 1'
#
loop_
_entity.id
_entity.type
_entity.pdbx_description
1 polymer ?
#
loop_
_entity_poly.entity_id
_entity_poly.type
_entity_poly.pdbx_seq_one_letter_code
_entity_poly.pdbx_strand_id
1 'polypeptide(L)'
;GVKSVCLLDSEKLNETDLYSQFLAPPDKIGENRAEISLQRARALNPMVEITAETKQVDALPDNYFSAFDIVCATGLKQEQLERINNICRDNSKKFLCGDVWGMYGYMFADLVDHEYSEEIVQHKAVKRGPDDTQKSAGETVTITVKRRAIYVPLQNALSADWT
;
A
#
# COMPACT_ATOMS: atom_id res chain seq x y z
N GLY A 1 -8.41 -11.24 3.75
CA GLY A 1 -7.36 -11.01 2.74
C GLY A 1 -7.92 -10.14 1.64
N VAL A 2 -7.07 -9.49 0.85
CA VAL A 2 -7.51 -8.83 -0.40
C VAL A 2 -8.06 -9.86 -1.40
N LYS A 3 -8.76 -9.43 -2.44
CA LYS A 3 -9.27 -10.33 -3.48
C LYS A 3 -8.13 -11.01 -4.25
N SER A 4 -7.17 -10.22 -4.72
CA SER A 4 -6.07 -10.68 -5.57
C SER A 4 -4.81 -9.84 -5.37
N VAL A 5 -3.65 -10.42 -5.64
CA VAL A 5 -2.35 -9.75 -5.70
C VAL A 5 -1.60 -10.22 -6.95
N CYS A 6 -1.07 -9.27 -7.72
CA CYS A 6 -0.14 -9.55 -8.81
C CYS A 6 1.27 -9.15 -8.38
N LEU A 7 2.21 -10.09 -8.46
CA LEU A 7 3.63 -9.83 -8.23
C LEU A 7 4.28 -9.49 -9.58
N LEU A 8 4.77 -8.27 -9.73
CA LEU A 8 5.46 -7.82 -10.94
C LEU A 8 6.94 -7.68 -10.61
N ASP A 9 7.77 -8.54 -11.18
CA ASP A 9 9.23 -8.45 -11.07
C ASP A 9 9.85 -9.07 -12.32
N SER A 10 10.67 -8.31 -13.03
CA SER A 10 11.39 -8.79 -14.22
C SER A 10 12.75 -9.40 -13.92
N GLU A 11 13.23 -9.24 -12.70
CA GLU A 11 14.56 -9.69 -12.28
C GLU A 11 14.57 -11.17 -11.92
N LYS A 12 15.78 -11.75 -12.01
CA LYS A 12 16.05 -13.13 -11.63
C LYS A 12 16.51 -13.20 -10.19
N LEU A 13 16.22 -14.33 -9.54
CA LEU A 13 16.71 -14.62 -8.21
C LEU A 13 18.24 -14.75 -8.24
N ASN A 14 18.93 -13.97 -7.41
CA ASN A 14 20.37 -14.03 -7.21
C ASN A 14 20.70 -14.53 -5.81
N GLU A 15 21.99 -14.80 -5.54
CA GLU A 15 22.44 -15.30 -4.23
C GLU A 15 22.15 -14.34 -3.08
N THR A 16 22.26 -13.02 -3.31
CA THR A 16 22.02 -12.01 -2.26
C THR A 16 20.55 -11.92 -1.83
N ASP A 17 19.63 -12.27 -2.73
CA ASP A 17 18.19 -12.28 -2.43
C ASP A 17 17.85 -13.33 -1.37
N LEU A 18 18.64 -14.42 -1.26
CA LEU A 18 18.39 -15.50 -0.30
C LEU A 18 18.46 -15.05 1.16
N TYR A 19 19.15 -13.93 1.43
CA TYR A 19 19.26 -13.36 2.78
C TYR A 19 18.06 -12.47 3.15
N SER A 20 17.26 -12.05 2.19
CA SER A 20 16.21 -11.02 2.39
C SER A 20 14.83 -11.42 1.87
N GLN A 21 14.74 -12.39 0.96
CA GLN A 21 13.48 -12.79 0.33
C GLN A 21 13.01 -14.18 0.78
N PHE A 22 12.17 -14.22 1.82
CA PHE A 22 11.64 -15.46 2.41
C PHE A 22 10.65 -16.24 1.50
N LEU A 23 10.01 -15.58 0.53
CA LEU A 23 9.12 -16.22 -0.44
C LEU A 23 9.88 -16.98 -1.52
N ALA A 24 11.16 -16.66 -1.74
CA ALA A 24 11.98 -17.33 -2.72
C ALA A 24 12.56 -18.65 -2.19
N PRO A 25 12.40 -19.77 -2.91
CA PRO A 25 13.10 -21.01 -2.59
C PRO A 25 14.61 -20.90 -2.90
N PRO A 26 15.52 -21.31 -2.00
CA PRO A 26 16.97 -21.20 -2.22
C PRO A 26 17.51 -22.00 -3.41
N ASP A 27 16.80 -23.04 -3.84
CA ASP A 27 17.15 -23.92 -4.95
C ASP A 27 16.76 -23.36 -6.33
N LYS A 28 16.27 -22.11 -6.39
CA LYS A 28 15.68 -21.48 -7.58
C LYS A 28 16.47 -20.30 -8.14
N ILE A 29 17.76 -20.22 -7.83
CA ILE A 29 18.64 -19.16 -8.32
C ILE A 29 18.64 -19.16 -9.86
N GLY A 30 18.52 -17.97 -10.46
CA GLY A 30 18.49 -17.77 -11.91
C GLY A 30 17.09 -17.84 -12.54
N GLU A 31 16.06 -18.27 -11.80
CA GLU A 31 14.65 -18.20 -12.21
C GLU A 31 14.04 -16.83 -11.84
N ASN A 32 12.90 -16.46 -12.44
CA ASN A 32 12.26 -15.17 -12.19
C ASN A 32 11.73 -15.05 -10.75
N ARG A 33 11.99 -13.91 -10.08
CA ARG A 33 11.64 -13.68 -8.66
C ARG A 33 10.15 -13.72 -8.37
N ALA A 34 9.31 -13.15 -9.24
CA ALA A 34 7.86 -13.12 -9.05
C ALA A 34 7.26 -14.54 -9.17
N GLU A 35 7.65 -15.29 -10.19
CA GLU A 35 7.15 -16.64 -10.46
C GLU A 35 7.50 -17.62 -9.34
N ILE A 36 8.76 -17.65 -8.91
CA ILE A 36 9.22 -18.57 -7.86
C ILE A 36 8.62 -18.24 -6.48
N SER A 37 8.15 -17.02 -6.28
CA SER A 37 7.50 -16.57 -5.05
C SER A 37 6.02 -17.01 -4.96
N LEU A 38 5.39 -17.36 -6.09
CA LEU A 38 3.94 -17.64 -6.17
C LEU A 38 3.47 -18.73 -5.19
N GLN A 39 4.19 -19.83 -5.12
CA GLN A 39 3.77 -20.98 -4.31
C GLN A 39 3.74 -20.63 -2.82
N ARG A 40 4.80 -20.01 -2.31
CA ARG A 40 4.88 -19.61 -0.90
C ARG A 40 3.92 -18.46 -0.60
N ALA A 41 3.75 -17.50 -1.51
CA ALA A 41 2.79 -16.42 -1.35
C ALA A 41 1.34 -16.93 -1.25
N ARG A 42 0.96 -17.87 -2.12
CA ARG A 42 -0.38 -18.50 -2.09
C ARG A 42 -0.62 -19.33 -0.83
N ALA A 43 0.43 -19.96 -0.28
CA ALA A 43 0.33 -20.74 0.95
C ALA A 43 -0.01 -19.88 2.18
N LEU A 44 0.28 -18.57 2.17
CA LEU A 44 -0.08 -17.65 3.25
C LEU A 44 -1.61 -17.48 3.38
N ASN A 45 -2.33 -17.48 2.25
CA ASN A 45 -3.78 -17.39 2.25
C ASN A 45 -4.37 -17.96 0.94
N PRO A 46 -4.89 -19.20 0.95
CA PRO A 46 -5.47 -19.83 -0.24
C PRO A 46 -6.69 -19.10 -0.82
N MET A 47 -7.33 -18.21 -0.07
CA MET A 47 -8.48 -17.42 -0.53
C MET A 47 -8.09 -16.21 -1.39
N VAL A 48 -6.79 -15.88 -1.47
CA VAL A 48 -6.29 -14.76 -2.27
C VAL A 48 -5.76 -15.29 -3.59
N GLU A 49 -6.22 -14.70 -4.70
CA GLU A 49 -5.69 -15.01 -6.02
C GLU A 49 -4.29 -14.36 -6.19
N ILE A 50 -3.26 -15.18 -6.36
CA ILE A 50 -1.88 -14.70 -6.58
C ILE A 50 -1.43 -15.04 -8.00
N THR A 51 -1.02 -14.01 -8.73
CA THR A 51 -0.48 -14.06 -10.11
C THR A 51 0.89 -13.40 -10.19
N ALA A 52 1.64 -13.65 -11.27
CA ALA A 52 2.93 -13.02 -11.53
C ALA A 52 2.98 -12.40 -12.94
N GLU A 53 3.70 -11.30 -13.08
CA GLU A 53 4.08 -10.66 -14.34
C GLU A 53 5.60 -10.46 -14.35
N THR A 54 6.23 -10.83 -15.46
CA THR A 54 7.71 -10.89 -15.58
C THR A 54 8.26 -9.86 -16.55
N LYS A 55 7.39 -9.11 -17.23
CA LYS A 55 7.81 -8.01 -18.08
C LYS A 55 8.38 -6.87 -17.26
N GLN A 56 9.36 -6.20 -17.87
CA GLN A 56 9.86 -4.92 -17.39
C GLN A 56 8.73 -3.90 -17.33
N VAL A 57 8.72 -3.07 -16.28
CA VAL A 57 7.64 -2.10 -16.03
C VAL A 57 7.45 -1.10 -17.18
N ASP A 58 8.54 -0.76 -17.88
CA ASP A 58 8.52 0.14 -19.05
C ASP A 58 7.94 -0.51 -20.31
N ALA A 59 7.93 -1.83 -20.37
CA ALA A 59 7.36 -2.57 -21.50
C ALA A 59 5.84 -2.78 -21.36
N LEU A 60 5.28 -2.49 -20.18
CA LEU A 60 3.84 -2.63 -19.94
C LEU A 60 3.09 -1.39 -20.44
N PRO A 61 1.95 -1.57 -21.11
CA PRO A 61 1.12 -0.45 -21.56
C PRO A 61 0.47 0.25 -20.37
N ASP A 62 0.20 1.54 -20.48
CA ASP A 62 -0.32 2.34 -19.36
C ASP A 62 -1.65 1.81 -18.80
N ASN A 63 -2.51 1.29 -19.67
CA ASN A 63 -3.79 0.70 -19.27
C ASN A 63 -3.63 -0.55 -18.38
N TYR A 64 -2.45 -1.18 -18.34
CA TYR A 64 -2.17 -2.30 -17.44
C TYR A 64 -2.39 -1.91 -15.98
N PHE A 65 -1.87 -0.76 -15.56
CA PHE A 65 -1.95 -0.31 -14.16
C PHE A 65 -3.38 0.08 -13.76
N SER A 66 -4.21 0.49 -14.73
CA SER A 66 -5.61 0.83 -14.51
C SER A 66 -6.50 -0.39 -14.18
N ALA A 67 -6.00 -1.62 -14.41
CA ALA A 67 -6.72 -2.84 -14.05
C ALA A 67 -6.72 -3.12 -12.54
N PHE A 68 -5.88 -2.43 -11.76
CA PHE A 68 -5.74 -2.63 -10.32
C PHE A 68 -6.44 -1.53 -9.53
N ASP A 69 -6.92 -1.87 -8.33
CA ASP A 69 -7.50 -0.89 -7.39
C ASP A 69 -6.42 -0.04 -6.69
N ILE A 70 -5.25 -0.66 -6.48
CA ILE A 70 -4.08 -0.07 -5.86
C ILE A 70 -2.81 -0.64 -6.50
N VAL A 71 -1.83 0.23 -6.76
CA VAL A 71 -0.50 -0.15 -7.24
C VAL A 71 0.53 0.21 -6.19
N CYS A 72 1.34 -0.76 -5.78
CA CYS A 72 2.45 -0.57 -4.83
C CYS A 72 3.77 -0.81 -5.56
N ALA A 73 4.61 0.21 -5.65
CA ALA A 73 5.87 0.16 -6.40
C ALA A 73 7.10 0.28 -5.47
N THR A 74 8.10 -0.58 -5.69
CA THR A 74 9.36 -0.62 -4.94
C THR A 74 10.52 -0.92 -5.88
N GLY A 75 11.73 -0.43 -5.61
CA GLY A 75 12.91 -0.74 -6.41
C GLY A 75 12.87 -0.21 -7.86
N LEU A 76 12.07 0.83 -8.12
CA LEU A 76 11.95 1.47 -9.43
C LEU A 76 12.66 2.83 -9.45
N LYS A 77 13.01 3.28 -10.66
CA LYS A 77 13.55 4.63 -10.88
C LYS A 77 12.46 5.68 -10.67
N GLN A 78 12.86 6.89 -10.29
CA GLN A 78 11.93 8.01 -10.08
C GLN A 78 10.99 8.25 -11.27
N GLU A 79 11.52 8.27 -12.49
CA GLU A 79 10.72 8.46 -13.73
C GLU A 79 9.63 7.39 -13.90
N GLN A 80 9.94 6.13 -13.52
CA GLN A 80 8.98 5.03 -13.57
C GLN A 80 7.89 5.19 -12.50
N LEU A 81 8.27 5.59 -11.29
CA LEU A 81 7.33 5.87 -10.20
C LEU A 81 6.38 7.01 -10.55
N GLU A 82 6.91 8.10 -11.10
CA GLU A 82 6.11 9.25 -11.55
C GLU A 82 5.15 8.86 -12.69
N ARG A 83 5.64 8.11 -13.70
CA ARG A 83 4.78 7.58 -14.78
C ARG A 83 3.61 6.77 -14.21
N ILE A 84 3.88 5.79 -13.35
CA ILE A 84 2.85 4.91 -12.80
C ILE A 84 1.88 5.71 -11.92
N ASN A 85 2.38 6.64 -11.10
CA ASN A 85 1.52 7.48 -10.26
C ASN A 85 0.57 8.34 -11.10
N ASN A 86 1.06 8.98 -12.18
CA ASN A 86 0.24 9.77 -13.08
C ASN A 86 -0.85 8.92 -13.75
N ILE A 87 -0.48 7.74 -14.28
CA ILE A 87 -1.44 6.79 -14.87
C ILE A 87 -2.50 6.38 -13.84
N CYS A 88 -2.10 6.07 -12.61
CA CYS A 88 -3.03 5.71 -11.55
C CYS A 88 -3.99 6.87 -11.26
N ARG A 89 -3.47 8.10 -11.14
CA ARG A 89 -4.25 9.29 -10.85
C ARG A 89 -5.27 9.59 -11.95
N ASP A 90 -4.87 9.52 -13.22
CA ASP A 90 -5.75 9.72 -14.37
C ASP A 90 -6.90 8.71 -14.41
N ASN A 91 -6.69 7.51 -13.86
CA ASN A 91 -7.67 6.43 -13.78
C ASN A 91 -8.33 6.30 -12.39
N SER A 92 -8.16 7.29 -11.50
CA SER A 92 -8.69 7.28 -10.13
C SER A 92 -8.30 6.02 -9.32
N LYS A 93 -7.08 5.52 -9.54
CA LYS A 93 -6.48 4.40 -8.81
C LYS A 93 -5.55 4.90 -7.73
N LYS A 94 -5.43 4.13 -6.66
CA LYS A 94 -4.55 4.44 -5.53
C LYS A 94 -3.12 4.03 -5.88
N PHE A 95 -2.16 4.82 -5.46
CA PHE A 95 -0.75 4.55 -5.69
C PHE A 95 0.03 4.65 -4.39
N LEU A 96 0.92 3.68 -4.16
CA LEU A 96 1.89 3.67 -3.06
C LEU A 96 3.27 3.41 -3.66
N CYS A 97 4.30 4.04 -3.10
CA CYS A 97 5.67 3.63 -3.36
C CYS A 97 6.55 3.77 -2.12
N GLY A 98 7.69 3.08 -2.13
CA GLY A 98 8.65 3.14 -1.03
C GLY A 98 9.89 2.33 -1.36
N ASP A 99 10.94 2.57 -0.59
CA ASP A 99 12.18 1.82 -0.68
C ASP A 99 12.95 1.86 0.64
N VAL A 100 13.97 1.01 0.74
CA VAL A 100 14.83 0.87 1.91
C VAL A 100 16.30 0.93 1.50
N TRP A 101 17.06 1.81 2.14
CA TRP A 101 18.50 1.98 1.96
C TRP A 101 19.23 1.87 3.30
N GLY A 102 19.70 0.66 3.61
CA GLY A 102 20.37 0.36 4.87
C GLY A 102 19.41 0.52 6.05
N MET A 103 19.65 1.53 6.89
CA MET A 103 18.81 1.84 8.07
C MET A 103 17.73 2.90 7.78
N TYR A 104 17.70 3.45 6.57
CA TYR A 104 16.71 4.43 6.16
C TYR A 104 15.69 3.77 5.26
N GLY A 105 14.46 4.27 5.31
CA GLY A 105 13.40 3.89 4.38
C GLY A 105 12.40 5.03 4.25
N TYR A 106 11.63 5.00 3.18
CA TYR A 106 10.56 5.96 2.97
C TYR A 106 9.31 5.26 2.44
N MET A 107 8.19 5.95 2.59
CA MET A 107 6.95 5.61 1.92
C MET A 107 6.27 6.88 1.43
N PHE A 108 5.61 6.76 0.29
CA PHE A 108 4.74 7.77 -0.28
C PHE A 108 3.40 7.13 -0.62
N ALA A 109 2.33 7.92 -0.47
CA ALA A 109 0.98 7.51 -0.83
C ALA A 109 0.28 8.62 -1.59
N ASP A 110 -0.35 8.26 -2.70
CA ASP A 110 -1.30 9.09 -3.42
C ASP A 110 -2.62 8.34 -3.56
N LEU A 111 -3.59 8.72 -2.72
CA LEU A 111 -4.93 8.15 -2.73
C LEU A 111 -5.92 9.00 -3.56
N VAL A 112 -5.40 9.98 -4.32
CA VAL A 112 -6.17 10.94 -5.10
C VAL A 112 -7.10 11.77 -4.21
N ASP A 113 -8.40 11.55 -4.29
CA ASP A 113 -9.41 12.17 -3.45
C ASP A 113 -10.04 11.08 -2.58
N HIS A 114 -9.60 11.00 -1.33
CA HIS A 114 -9.85 9.85 -0.47
C HIS A 114 -10.83 10.17 0.64
N GLU A 115 -12.01 9.55 0.59
CA GLU A 115 -12.96 9.54 1.69
C GLU A 115 -12.77 8.30 2.57
N TYR A 116 -12.80 8.49 3.89
CA TYR A 116 -12.65 7.42 4.88
C TYR A 116 -13.49 7.68 6.13
N SER A 117 -13.70 6.62 6.92
CA SER A 117 -14.40 6.70 8.21
C SER A 117 -13.40 6.55 9.35
N GLU A 118 -13.49 7.44 10.33
CA GLU A 118 -12.67 7.47 11.54
C GLU A 118 -13.56 7.19 12.77
N GLU A 119 -13.14 6.25 13.62
CA GLU A 119 -13.81 6.00 14.90
C GLU A 119 -13.22 6.91 15.97
N ILE A 120 -14.06 7.76 16.56
CA ILE A 120 -13.65 8.72 17.59
C ILE A 120 -14.34 8.35 18.89
N VAL A 121 -13.54 8.24 19.94
CA VAL A 121 -14.02 8.00 21.30
C VAL A 121 -14.40 9.34 21.93
N GLN A 122 -15.67 9.47 22.33
CA GLN A 122 -16.18 10.65 23.04
C GLN A 122 -16.56 10.29 24.47
N HIS A 123 -16.13 11.12 25.43
CA HIS A 123 -16.59 11.03 26.81
C HIS A 123 -17.80 11.93 26.99
N LYS A 124 -18.97 11.33 27.21
CA LYS A 124 -20.21 12.07 27.49
C LYS A 124 -20.45 12.11 28.99
N ALA A 125 -20.83 13.30 29.48
CA ALA A 125 -21.32 13.45 30.83
C ALA A 125 -22.72 12.83 30.95
N VAL A 126 -22.89 11.93 31.90
CA VAL A 126 -24.19 11.33 32.19
C VAL A 126 -25.09 12.37 32.86
N LYS A 127 -26.28 12.63 32.31
CA LYS A 127 -27.28 13.51 32.94
C LYS A 127 -27.87 12.81 34.17
N ARG A 128 -27.87 13.49 35.33
CA ARG A 128 -28.35 12.97 36.61
C ARG A 128 -29.80 13.38 36.93
N GLY A 129 -30.48 12.53 37.70
CA GLY A 129 -31.62 12.90 38.54
C GLY A 129 -31.17 13.43 39.92
N PRO A 130 -32.08 14.03 40.72
CA PRO A 130 -31.73 14.69 41.98
C PRO A 130 -31.06 13.80 43.05
N ASP A 131 -31.33 12.49 43.04
CA ASP A 131 -31.00 11.58 44.16
C ASP A 131 -29.72 10.72 43.97
N ASP A 132 -28.87 11.05 42.98
CA ASP A 132 -27.78 10.16 42.56
C ASP A 132 -26.43 10.46 43.26
N THR A 133 -25.92 9.52 44.07
CA THR A 133 -24.82 9.73 45.05
C THR A 133 -23.44 9.17 44.66
N GLN A 134 -23.26 8.54 43.50
CA GLN A 134 -21.99 7.89 43.11
C GLN A 134 -20.98 8.82 42.39
N LYS A 135 -19.67 8.77 42.71
CA LYS A 135 -18.62 9.55 41.99
C LYS A 135 -18.66 9.28 40.47
N SER A 136 -18.57 10.36 39.68
CA SER A 136 -18.80 10.41 38.23
C SER A 136 -18.07 9.32 37.42
N ALA A 137 -18.81 8.37 36.86
CA ALA A 137 -18.34 7.56 35.75
C ALA A 137 -18.77 8.26 34.44
N GLY A 138 -17.82 8.76 33.66
CA GLY A 138 -18.12 9.25 32.31
C GLY A 138 -18.49 8.09 31.40
N GLU A 139 -19.52 8.25 30.57
CA GLU A 139 -19.85 7.24 29.56
C GLU A 139 -18.97 7.45 28.32
N THR A 140 -18.28 6.40 27.91
CA THR A 140 -17.44 6.42 26.72
C THR A 140 -18.26 5.90 25.54
N VAL A 141 -18.49 6.76 24.55
CA VAL A 141 -19.24 6.42 23.33
C VAL A 141 -18.30 6.52 22.13
N THR A 142 -18.20 5.45 21.33
CA THR A 142 -17.51 5.49 20.04
C THR A 142 -18.48 5.97 18.97
N ILE A 143 -18.08 7.00 18.21
CA ILE A 143 -18.83 7.48 17.05
C ILE A 143 -17.98 7.33 15.78
N THR A 144 -18.63 7.02 14.66
CA THR A 144 -17.99 6.96 13.35
C THR A 144 -18.18 8.29 12.62
N VAL A 145 -17.09 8.93 12.20
CA VAL A 145 -17.09 10.22 11.51
C VAL A 145 -16.49 10.05 10.12
N LYS A 146 -17.16 10.59 9.09
CA LYS A 146 -16.62 10.62 7.72
C LYS A 146 -15.59 11.75 7.57
N ARG A 147 -14.48 11.45 6.93
CA ARG A 147 -13.36 12.34 6.61
C ARG A 147 -13.05 12.28 5.13
N ARG A 148 -12.37 13.31 4.63
CA ARG A 148 -11.88 13.41 3.27
C ARG A 148 -10.48 13.99 3.28
N ALA A 149 -9.57 13.40 2.52
CA ALA A 149 -8.19 13.84 2.35
C ALA A 149 -7.84 13.89 0.86
N ILE A 150 -7.28 15.01 0.41
CA ILE A 150 -6.84 15.21 -0.98
C ILE A 150 -5.33 15.06 -1.02
N TYR A 151 -4.85 14.13 -1.84
CA TYR A 151 -3.44 13.81 -2.00
C TYR A 151 -2.84 14.49 -3.22
N VAL A 152 -1.54 14.78 -3.14
CA VAL A 152 -0.75 15.38 -4.22
C VAL A 152 -0.06 14.27 -5.03
N PRO A 153 0.19 14.48 -6.33
CA PRO A 153 0.96 13.54 -7.12
C PRO A 153 2.42 13.50 -6.65
N LEU A 154 3.09 12.37 -6.88
CA LEU A 154 4.48 12.11 -6.49
C LEU A 154 5.42 13.17 -7.05
N GLN A 155 5.23 13.54 -8.33
CA GLN A 155 6.05 14.56 -9.00
C GLN A 155 6.05 15.88 -8.21
N ASN A 156 4.88 16.35 -7.76
CA ASN A 156 4.77 17.57 -6.96
C ASN A 156 5.40 17.42 -5.58
N ALA A 157 5.28 16.24 -4.95
CA ALA A 157 5.87 15.98 -3.64
C ALA A 157 7.41 16.01 -3.69
N LEU A 158 8.00 15.61 -4.81
CA LEU A 158 9.45 15.62 -5.03
C LEU A 158 9.99 16.98 -5.52
N SER A 159 9.15 17.80 -6.16
CA SER A 159 9.53 19.09 -6.72
C SER A 159 9.22 20.29 -5.81
N ALA A 160 9.42 20.14 -4.50
CA ALA A 160 9.16 21.22 -3.55
C ALA A 160 10.07 22.44 -3.83
N ASP A 161 9.47 23.62 -3.93
CA ASP A 161 10.18 24.89 -4.02
C ASP A 161 10.58 25.35 -2.61
N TRP A 162 11.87 25.55 -2.40
CA TRP A 162 12.47 25.96 -1.13
C TRP A 162 13.05 27.38 -1.17
N THR A 163 12.80 28.12 -2.26
CA THR A 163 13.21 29.53 -2.39
C THR A 163 12.38 30.44 -1.48
#